data_AF-A0A1M6EVP1-F1
#
_entry.id   AF-A0A1M6EVP1-F1
#
_cell.length_a   1.000
_cell.length_b   1.000
_cell.length_c   1.000
_cell.angle_alpha   90.00
_cell.angle_beta   90.00
_cell.angle_gamma   90.00
#
_symmetry.space_group_name_H-M   'P 1'
#
loop_
_entity.id
_entity.type
_entity.pdbx_description
1 polymer ?
#
loop_
_entity_poly.entity_id
_entity_poly.type
_entity_poly.pdbx_seq_one_letter_code
_entity_poly.pdbx_strand_id
1 'polypeptide(L)'
;MTDAVNSVYDWQRIEIYTKQILGKKAFRDVCVFWQNRPGEQPDPVIRHPVRLYIINDGSCPGPSPSAGSPVKSVRLCKRAVMPDYPKNTITGSRKSRITHRFSLVLLVEYENGEFKVITLPRQLSAPGFSRGGSAMVFSELISPGTDNTVSQNRNDAGLSEKLTLVAEGNILTAFEYALTFPLSVFEPEISPIDLENPTLQSIILLSNLRYEADVVEPYMAPAGEGQFVWTTAVDFILYEDITIKLGIEQDILVQGLSEG
;
A
#
# COMPACT_ATOMS: atom_id res chain seq x y z
N MET A 1 -1.49 44.30 -65.29
CA MET A 1 -0.67 44.24 -64.06
C MET A 1 -1.40 43.29 -63.13
N THR A 2 -0.89 42.07 -63.00
CA THR A 2 -1.44 41.03 -62.12
C THR A 2 -0.72 41.12 -60.80
N ASP A 3 -1.41 41.62 -59.78
CA ASP A 3 -0.89 41.66 -58.42
C ASP A 3 -0.72 40.22 -57.92
N ALA A 4 0.53 39.84 -57.71
CA ALA A 4 0.89 38.61 -57.04
C ALA A 4 0.53 38.77 -55.56
N VAL A 5 -0.55 38.12 -55.12
CA VAL A 5 -0.86 37.94 -53.70
C VAL A 5 0.20 36.97 -53.15
N ASN A 6 1.28 37.54 -52.61
CA ASN A 6 2.20 36.78 -51.77
C ASN A 6 1.46 36.43 -50.49
N SER A 7 0.87 35.24 -50.43
CA SER A 7 0.43 34.65 -49.16
C SER A 7 1.69 34.42 -48.32
N VAL A 8 1.93 35.31 -47.36
CA VAL A 8 2.96 35.10 -46.34
C VAL A 8 2.43 33.97 -45.47
N TYR A 9 2.90 32.75 -45.73
CA TYR A 9 2.61 31.60 -44.88
C TYR A 9 3.26 31.84 -43.52
N ASP A 10 2.45 32.11 -42.50
CA ASP A 10 2.92 32.20 -41.12
C ASP A 10 3.03 30.78 -40.55
N TRP A 11 4.28 30.30 -40.47
CA TRP A 11 4.57 28.99 -39.90
C TRP A 11 4.37 29.02 -38.39
N GLN A 12 3.35 28.33 -37.90
CA GLN A 12 3.20 28.09 -36.46
C GLN A 12 3.94 26.82 -36.07
N ARG A 13 4.88 26.96 -35.15
CA ARG A 13 5.59 25.83 -34.54
C ARG A 13 4.89 25.46 -33.24
N ILE A 14 4.37 24.23 -33.18
CA ILE A 14 3.79 23.66 -31.96
C ILE A 14 4.80 22.65 -31.41
N GLU A 15 5.19 22.82 -30.16
CA GLU A 15 6.06 21.91 -29.43
C GLU A 15 5.23 21.15 -28.39
N ILE A 16 5.22 19.82 -28.50
CA ILE A 16 4.48 18.94 -27.60
C ILE A 16 5.50 18.14 -26.79
N TYR A 17 5.52 18.41 -25.48
CA TYR A 17 6.27 17.60 -24.52
C TYR A 17 5.44 16.39 -24.13
N THR A 18 5.91 15.19 -24.45
CA THR A 18 5.23 13.94 -24.12
C THR A 18 6.19 12.92 -23.52
N LYS A 19 5.62 11.85 -22.96
CA LYS A 19 6.38 10.70 -22.48
C LYS A 19 6.14 9.51 -23.39
N GLN A 20 7.20 9.05 -24.04
CA GLN A 20 7.16 7.78 -24.74
C GLN A 20 7.15 6.67 -23.71
N ILE A 21 6.08 5.87 -23.67
CA ILE A 21 6.05 4.68 -22.82
C ILE A 21 6.89 3.59 -23.50
N LEU A 22 8.02 3.26 -22.87
CA LEU A 22 8.94 2.23 -23.32
C LEU A 22 8.46 0.84 -22.95
N GLY A 23 7.83 0.71 -21.78
CA GLY A 23 7.32 -0.57 -21.30
C GLY A 23 6.25 -0.40 -20.25
N LYS A 24 5.34 -1.37 -20.20
CA LYS A 24 4.30 -1.45 -19.18
C LYS A 24 4.25 -2.84 -18.54
N LYS A 25 3.99 -2.89 -17.24
CA LYS A 25 3.58 -4.12 -16.54
C LYS A 25 2.37 -3.85 -15.66
N ALA A 26 1.38 -4.73 -15.73
CA ALA A 26 0.27 -4.77 -14.79
C ALA A 26 0.36 -6.04 -13.94
N PHE A 27 0.28 -5.87 -12.62
CA PHE A 27 0.06 -6.92 -11.63
C PHE A 27 -1.37 -6.80 -11.16
N ARG A 28 -2.14 -7.89 -11.33
CA ARG A 28 -3.54 -7.95 -10.92
C ARG A 28 -3.65 -8.64 -9.57
N ASP A 29 -4.65 -8.26 -8.78
CA ASP A 29 -5.02 -8.94 -7.54
C ASP A 29 -3.83 -9.12 -6.56
N VAL A 30 -2.99 -8.09 -6.46
CA VAL A 30 -1.84 -8.10 -5.56
C VAL A 30 -2.33 -7.93 -4.14
N CYS A 31 -2.07 -8.91 -3.28
CA CYS A 31 -2.41 -8.81 -1.87
C CYS A 31 -1.36 -7.96 -1.15
N VAL A 32 -1.72 -6.72 -0.84
CA VAL A 32 -0.80 -5.70 -0.29
C VAL A 32 -0.82 -5.67 1.24
N PHE A 33 -1.80 -6.31 1.89
CA PHE A 33 -1.89 -6.41 3.35
C PHE A 33 -2.23 -7.85 3.74
N TRP A 34 -1.27 -8.53 4.37
CA TRP A 34 -1.32 -9.95 4.70
C TRP A 34 -0.32 -10.26 5.83
N GLN A 35 -0.42 -11.44 6.44
CA GLN A 35 0.58 -11.94 7.38
C GLN A 35 0.98 -13.39 7.10
N ASN A 36 2.20 -13.75 7.46
CA ASN A 36 2.66 -15.13 7.53
C ASN A 36 1.98 -15.82 8.72
N ARG A 37 1.80 -17.14 8.63
CA ARG A 37 1.25 -17.91 9.74
C ARG A 37 2.23 -17.91 10.92
N PRO A 38 1.76 -17.65 12.16
CA PRO A 38 2.61 -17.72 13.35
C PRO A 38 3.12 -19.15 13.56
N GLY A 39 4.43 -19.32 13.74
CA GLY A 39 5.04 -20.58 14.18
C GLY A 39 5.21 -21.69 13.13
N GLU A 40 4.78 -21.48 11.88
CA GLU A 40 5.03 -22.40 10.77
C GLU A 40 6.14 -21.83 9.86
N GLN A 41 6.90 -22.72 9.20
CA GLN A 41 7.76 -22.27 8.09
C GLN A 41 6.87 -21.56 7.07
N PRO A 42 7.29 -20.41 6.53
CA PRO A 42 6.49 -19.67 5.57
C PRO A 42 6.23 -20.58 4.37
N ASP A 43 5.00 -21.10 4.27
CA ASP A 43 4.54 -21.74 3.06
C ASP A 43 4.51 -20.64 1.99
N PRO A 44 5.35 -20.73 0.94
CA PRO A 44 5.43 -19.69 -0.07
C PRO A 44 4.12 -19.53 -0.85
N VAL A 45 3.16 -20.45 -0.72
CA VAL A 45 1.94 -20.47 -1.52
C VAL A 45 0.81 -19.65 -0.89
N ILE A 46 0.60 -19.72 0.43
CA ILE A 46 -0.63 -19.24 1.07
C ILE A 46 -0.42 -17.88 1.77
N ARG A 47 -1.25 -16.89 1.41
CA ARG A 47 -1.33 -15.62 2.13
C ARG A 47 -2.45 -15.71 3.16
N HIS A 48 -2.16 -15.35 4.41
CA HIS A 48 -3.17 -15.31 5.46
C HIS A 48 -3.68 -13.88 5.70
N PRO A 49 -4.99 -13.71 5.98
CA PRO A 49 -5.52 -12.46 6.47
C PRO A 49 -4.78 -12.00 7.73
N VAL A 50 -4.59 -10.69 7.85
CA VAL A 50 -4.07 -10.09 9.07
C VAL A 50 -5.16 -10.15 10.13
N ARG A 51 -4.85 -10.79 11.25
CA ARG A 51 -5.71 -10.81 12.43
C ARG A 51 -5.58 -9.48 13.17
N LEU A 52 -6.69 -8.77 13.28
CA LEU A 52 -6.83 -7.54 14.05
C LEU A 52 -7.72 -7.81 15.26
N TYR A 53 -7.27 -7.47 16.46
CA TYR A 53 -8.05 -7.56 17.69
C TYR A 53 -8.51 -6.16 18.08
N ILE A 54 -9.70 -5.76 17.64
CA ILE A 54 -10.24 -4.42 17.86
C ILE A 54 -10.86 -4.35 19.25
N ILE A 55 -10.49 -3.37 20.07
CA ILE A 55 -11.04 -3.20 21.42
C ILE A 55 -12.55 -2.94 21.36
N ASN A 56 -13.31 -3.71 22.14
CA ASN A 56 -14.76 -3.58 22.25
C ASN A 56 -15.15 -2.21 22.83
N ASP A 57 -16.26 -1.66 22.38
CA ASP A 57 -16.71 -0.38 22.88
C ASP A 57 -17.12 -0.46 24.36
N GLY A 58 -16.57 0.40 25.21
CA GLY A 58 -16.78 0.33 26.66
C GLY A 58 -15.98 -0.75 27.39
N SER A 59 -15.07 -1.48 26.72
CA SER A 59 -14.06 -2.29 27.39
C SER A 59 -12.82 -1.45 27.70
N CYS A 60 -12.32 -1.57 28.93
CA CYS A 60 -11.11 -0.88 29.40
C CYS A 60 -10.15 -1.90 30.02
N PRO A 61 -8.82 -1.71 29.89
CA PRO A 61 -7.84 -2.60 30.53
C PRO A 61 -8.06 -2.73 32.04
N GLY A 62 -8.07 -3.98 32.53
CA GLY A 62 -8.18 -4.29 33.95
C GLY A 62 -8.00 -5.78 34.26
N PRO A 63 -7.92 -6.18 35.53
CA PRO A 63 -7.80 -7.60 35.90
C PRO A 63 -9.08 -8.40 35.60
N SER A 64 -10.22 -7.72 35.48
CA SER A 64 -11.52 -8.29 35.11
C SER A 64 -12.31 -7.23 34.34
N PRO A 65 -11.97 -6.98 33.07
CA PRO A 65 -12.54 -5.89 32.28
C PRO A 65 -14.01 -6.16 31.92
N SER A 66 -14.81 -5.10 31.80
CA SER A 66 -16.13 -5.18 31.16
C SER A 66 -15.98 -5.71 29.73
N ALA A 67 -16.92 -6.56 29.31
CA ALA A 67 -16.96 -7.11 27.95
C ALA A 67 -17.07 -6.02 26.87
N GLY A 68 -17.76 -4.93 27.20
CA GLY A 68 -18.12 -3.90 26.23
C GLY A 68 -19.05 -4.45 25.13
N SER A 69 -19.21 -3.67 24.08
CA SER A 69 -19.97 -4.05 22.89
C SER A 69 -19.01 -4.55 21.81
N PRO A 70 -19.18 -5.77 21.28
CA PRO A 70 -18.38 -6.30 20.18
C PRO A 70 -18.47 -5.47 18.90
N VAL A 71 -17.50 -5.68 18.00
CA VAL A 71 -17.55 -5.15 16.64
C VAL A 71 -18.60 -5.91 15.85
N LYS A 72 -19.45 -5.17 15.14
CA LYS A 72 -20.48 -5.70 14.24
C LYS A 72 -20.02 -5.69 12.79
N SER A 73 -19.38 -4.60 12.34
CA SER A 73 -18.89 -4.49 10.96
C SER A 73 -17.69 -3.55 10.83
N VAL A 74 -16.88 -3.76 9.80
CA VAL A 74 -15.70 -2.93 9.49
C VAL A 74 -15.75 -2.50 8.03
N ARG A 75 -15.57 -1.20 7.77
CA ARG A 75 -15.37 -0.65 6.43
C ARG A 75 -14.01 0.01 6.30
N LEU A 76 -13.41 -0.07 5.11
CA LEU A 76 -12.08 0.46 4.85
C LEU A 76 -12.08 1.73 4.00
N CYS A 77 -11.24 2.68 4.41
CA CYS A 77 -10.67 3.71 3.55
C CYS A 77 -9.14 3.61 3.59
N LYS A 78 -8.50 3.26 2.46
CA LYS A 78 -7.04 3.26 2.32
C LYS A 78 -6.55 4.67 1.97
N ARG A 79 -5.52 5.16 2.66
CA ARG A 79 -4.89 6.44 2.35
C ARG A 79 -3.43 6.23 1.96
N ALA A 80 -3.03 6.77 0.82
CA ALA A 80 -1.61 6.83 0.45
C ALA A 80 -0.87 7.80 1.40
N VAL A 81 0.37 7.46 1.75
CA VAL A 81 1.24 8.33 2.55
C VAL A 81 2.14 9.12 1.60
N MET A 82 2.02 10.44 1.65
CA MET A 82 2.73 11.40 0.80
C MET A 82 3.72 12.22 1.64
N PRO A 83 4.75 12.84 1.03
CA PRO A 83 5.12 12.79 -0.39
C PRO A 83 5.89 11.50 -0.78
N ASP A 84 6.17 11.34 -2.08
CA ASP A 84 7.12 10.35 -2.65
C ASP A 84 6.67 8.89 -2.80
N TYR A 85 5.39 8.56 -2.57
CA TYR A 85 4.86 7.22 -2.81
C TYR A 85 3.56 7.24 -3.62
N PRO A 86 3.31 6.21 -4.46
CA PRO A 86 4.17 5.07 -4.77
C PRO A 86 5.41 5.48 -5.59
N LYS A 87 6.51 4.75 -5.43
CA LYS A 87 7.75 4.98 -6.19
C LYS A 87 8.33 3.69 -6.75
N ASN A 88 9.07 3.83 -7.84
CA ASN A 88 9.88 2.76 -8.40
C ASN A 88 11.36 3.02 -8.12
N THR A 89 12.12 1.96 -7.89
CA THR A 89 13.58 2.02 -7.88
C THR A 89 14.11 0.88 -8.72
N ILE A 90 14.91 1.21 -9.71
CA ILE A 90 15.60 0.22 -10.53
C ILE A 90 16.89 -0.12 -9.79
N THR A 91 17.04 -1.38 -9.38
CA THR A 91 18.22 -1.85 -8.62
C THR A 91 19.13 -2.68 -9.54
N GLY A 92 20.31 -2.14 -9.83
CA GLY A 92 21.17 -2.62 -10.91
C GLY A 92 20.48 -2.51 -12.27
N SER A 93 20.93 -3.25 -13.28
CA SER A 93 20.35 -3.20 -14.65
C SER A 93 19.25 -4.23 -14.92
N ARG A 94 18.76 -4.95 -13.90
CA ARG A 94 17.91 -6.15 -14.12
C ARG A 94 16.63 -6.24 -13.30
N LYS A 95 16.46 -5.43 -12.25
CA LYS A 95 15.30 -5.53 -11.36
C LYS A 95 14.68 -4.17 -11.10
N SER A 96 13.36 -4.16 -11.07
CA SER A 96 12.55 -3.02 -10.62
C SER A 96 11.96 -3.33 -9.26
N ARG A 97 11.89 -2.33 -8.40
CA ARG A 97 11.24 -2.42 -7.09
C ARG A 97 10.22 -1.31 -6.95
N ILE A 98 8.94 -1.69 -6.91
CA ILE A 98 7.84 -0.80 -6.53
C ILE A 98 7.77 -0.77 -5.01
N THR A 99 7.70 0.40 -4.42
CA THR A 99 7.41 0.60 -3.01
C THR A 99 6.24 1.56 -2.89
N HIS A 100 5.23 1.22 -2.10
CA HIS A 100 4.15 2.15 -1.75
C HIS A 100 3.86 2.13 -0.26
N ARG A 101 3.62 3.31 0.30
CA ARG A 101 3.26 3.49 1.69
C ARG A 101 1.81 3.89 1.84
N PHE A 102 1.14 3.31 2.83
CA PHE A 102 -0.27 3.56 3.06
C PHE A 102 -0.64 3.44 4.54
N SER A 103 -1.73 4.08 4.90
CA SER A 103 -2.43 3.91 6.17
C SER A 103 -3.82 3.35 5.89
N LEU A 104 -4.37 2.60 6.84
CA LEU A 104 -5.74 2.09 6.77
C LEU A 104 -6.59 2.86 7.76
N VAL A 105 -7.67 3.47 7.29
CA VAL A 105 -8.69 4.09 8.12
C VAL A 105 -9.88 3.16 8.15
N LEU A 106 -10.11 2.54 9.29
CA LEU A 106 -11.22 1.62 9.53
C LEU A 106 -12.39 2.40 10.15
N LEU A 107 -13.56 2.32 9.53
CA LEU A 107 -14.82 2.71 10.14
C LEU A 107 -15.44 1.46 10.77
N VAL A 108 -15.52 1.46 12.09
CA VAL A 108 -15.97 0.31 12.89
C VAL A 108 -17.34 0.61 13.47
N GLU A 109 -18.31 -0.26 13.20
CA GLU A 109 -19.63 -0.27 13.82
C GLU A 109 -19.64 -1.30 14.93
N TYR A 110 -20.14 -0.94 16.10
CA TYR A 110 -20.31 -1.84 17.25
C TYR A 110 -21.76 -2.30 17.39
N GLU A 111 -22.00 -3.40 18.12
CA GLU A 111 -23.34 -3.96 18.31
C GLU A 111 -24.32 -3.02 19.04
N ASN A 112 -23.81 -2.09 19.84
CA ASN A 112 -24.61 -1.05 20.50
C ASN A 112 -25.00 0.13 19.58
N GLY A 113 -24.57 0.11 18.31
CA GLY A 113 -24.84 1.17 17.34
C GLY A 113 -23.83 2.32 17.35
N GLU A 114 -22.80 2.26 18.20
CA GLU A 114 -21.72 3.24 18.20
C GLU A 114 -20.77 3.05 17.02
N PHE A 115 -20.15 4.15 16.57
CA PHE A 115 -19.18 4.15 15.48
C PHE A 115 -17.85 4.74 15.94
N LYS A 116 -16.74 4.09 15.56
CA LYS A 116 -15.41 4.65 15.76
C LYS A 116 -14.59 4.62 14.47
N VAL A 117 -13.73 5.63 14.35
CA VAL A 117 -12.71 5.70 13.30
C VAL A 117 -11.38 5.28 13.90
N ILE A 118 -10.77 4.25 13.34
CA ILE A 118 -9.48 3.72 13.75
C ILE A 118 -8.48 3.92 12.61
N THR A 119 -7.33 4.52 12.91
CA THR A 119 -6.26 4.75 11.95
C THR A 119 -5.08 3.82 12.23
N LEU A 120 -4.82 2.89 11.31
CA LEU A 120 -3.69 1.96 11.34
C LEU A 120 -2.56 2.44 10.41
N PRO A 121 -1.29 2.25 10.81
CA PRO A 121 -0.85 1.54 12.02
C PRO A 121 -0.76 2.39 13.28
N ARG A 122 -1.17 3.67 13.26
CA ARG A 122 -1.02 4.61 14.39
C ARG A 122 -1.64 4.12 15.70
N GLN A 123 -2.80 3.47 15.61
CA GLN A 123 -3.54 2.93 16.76
C GLN A 123 -3.37 1.41 16.92
N LEU A 124 -2.35 0.85 16.26
CA LEU A 124 -1.96 -0.56 16.36
C LEU A 124 -0.99 -0.76 17.53
N SER A 125 -1.09 -1.89 18.23
CA SER A 125 -0.12 -2.31 19.24
C SER A 125 0.04 -3.83 19.27
N ALA A 126 1.10 -4.32 19.91
CA ALA A 126 1.23 -5.75 20.18
C ALA A 126 0.29 -6.16 21.32
N PRO A 127 -0.28 -7.37 21.31
CA PRO A 127 -0.95 -7.92 22.49
C PRO A 127 -0.01 -7.87 23.71
N GLY A 128 -0.55 -7.47 24.87
CA GLY A 128 0.20 -7.35 26.12
C GLY A 128 1.00 -6.05 26.27
N PHE A 129 0.99 -5.17 25.26
CA PHE A 129 1.68 -3.88 25.31
C PHE A 129 0.76 -2.76 24.82
N SER A 130 0.38 -1.84 25.71
CA SER A 130 -0.42 -0.66 25.33
C SER A 130 0.47 0.56 25.14
N ARG A 131 0.66 0.96 23.88
CA ARG A 131 1.47 2.15 23.58
C ARG A 131 0.64 3.43 23.84
N GLY A 132 0.92 4.11 24.95
CA GLY A 132 0.47 5.49 25.19
C GLY A 132 -1.05 5.73 25.19
N GLY A 133 -1.85 4.75 25.62
CA GLY A 133 -3.31 4.89 25.82
C GLY A 133 -4.14 5.15 24.54
N SER A 134 -3.52 5.16 23.36
CA SER A 134 -4.19 5.43 22.08
C SER A 134 -4.46 4.16 21.25
N ALA A 135 -4.00 3.01 21.75
CA ALA A 135 -4.19 1.71 21.11
C ALA A 135 -5.68 1.37 21.06
N MET A 136 -6.17 1.05 19.87
CA MET A 136 -7.54 0.58 19.65
C MET A 136 -7.56 -0.81 19.04
N VAL A 137 -6.42 -1.29 18.55
CA VAL A 137 -6.29 -2.56 17.84
C VAL A 137 -4.98 -3.23 18.24
N PHE A 138 -5.04 -4.53 18.54
CA PHE A 138 -3.85 -5.35 18.65
C PHE A 138 -3.63 -6.20 17.40
N SER A 139 -2.37 -6.50 17.07
CA SER A 139 -2.03 -7.44 16.00
C SER A 139 -0.64 -8.05 16.21
N GLU A 140 -0.48 -9.26 15.71
CA GLU A 140 0.79 -10.01 15.72
C GLU A 140 1.78 -9.54 14.66
N LEU A 141 1.42 -8.54 13.84
CA LEU A 141 2.39 -7.80 13.02
C LEU A 141 3.46 -7.08 13.86
N ILE A 142 3.25 -6.94 15.17
CA ILE A 142 4.18 -6.38 16.13
C ILE A 142 4.48 -7.47 17.17
N SER A 143 5.77 -7.74 17.41
CA SER A 143 6.20 -8.75 18.37
C SER A 143 5.84 -8.33 19.81
N PRO A 144 5.24 -9.20 20.62
CA PRO A 144 4.96 -8.90 22.03
C PRO A 144 6.22 -8.47 22.80
N GLY A 145 6.10 -7.42 23.61
CA GLY A 145 7.20 -6.96 24.49
C GLY A 145 8.38 -6.29 23.79
N THR A 146 8.35 -6.13 22.47
CA THR A 146 9.36 -5.37 21.72
C THR A 146 8.66 -4.44 20.73
N ASP A 147 9.19 -3.24 20.50
CA ASP A 147 8.72 -2.35 19.41
C ASP A 147 9.13 -2.88 18.01
N ASN A 148 9.55 -4.14 17.91
CA ASN A 148 10.04 -4.76 16.69
C ASN A 148 8.87 -5.25 15.82
N THR A 149 8.94 -4.88 14.55
CA THR A 149 7.93 -5.21 13.56
C THR A 149 8.23 -6.57 12.93
N VAL A 150 7.20 -7.41 12.77
CA VAL A 150 7.36 -8.73 12.13
C VAL A 150 7.31 -8.53 10.62
N SER A 151 8.47 -8.68 9.97
CA SER A 151 8.58 -8.55 8.51
C SER A 151 7.85 -9.68 7.81
N GLN A 152 6.90 -9.33 6.94
CA GLN A 152 6.19 -10.29 6.10
C GLN A 152 6.89 -10.35 4.75
N ASN A 153 7.52 -11.46 4.42
CA ASN A 153 8.28 -11.62 3.18
C ASN A 153 7.78 -12.83 2.40
N ARG A 154 7.73 -12.72 1.08
CA ARG A 154 7.43 -13.82 0.17
C ARG A 154 8.34 -13.73 -1.05
N ASN A 155 8.86 -14.86 -1.50
CA ASN A 155 9.65 -14.97 -2.71
C ASN A 155 9.06 -16.07 -3.59
N ASP A 156 8.73 -15.76 -4.83
CA ASP A 156 8.14 -16.70 -5.78
C ASP A 156 8.61 -16.38 -7.20
N ALA A 157 9.17 -17.37 -7.91
CA ALA A 157 9.51 -17.31 -9.35
C ALA A 157 10.13 -15.99 -9.85
N GLY A 158 11.04 -15.37 -9.07
CA GLY A 158 11.71 -14.11 -9.43
C GLY A 158 10.99 -12.83 -8.97
N LEU A 159 9.80 -12.94 -8.40
CA LEU A 159 9.08 -11.92 -7.66
C LEU A 159 9.42 -12.00 -6.17
N SER A 160 9.59 -10.85 -5.53
CA SER A 160 9.81 -10.74 -4.09
C SER A 160 8.90 -9.67 -3.52
N GLU A 161 8.07 -10.06 -2.56
CA GLU A 161 7.13 -9.20 -1.87
C GLU A 161 7.54 -9.03 -0.42
N LYS A 162 7.35 -7.82 0.09
CA LYS A 162 7.63 -7.48 1.48
C LYS A 162 6.60 -6.50 2.01
N LEU A 163 5.99 -6.81 3.15
CA LEU A 163 5.18 -5.88 3.92
C LEU A 163 5.88 -5.62 5.26
N THR A 164 6.02 -4.34 5.58
CA THR A 164 6.65 -3.85 6.82
C THR A 164 5.88 -2.69 7.41
N LEU A 165 6.02 -2.53 8.71
CA LEU A 165 5.57 -1.34 9.44
C LEU A 165 6.67 -0.30 9.46
N VAL A 166 6.33 0.95 9.15
CA VAL A 166 7.22 2.11 9.20
C VAL A 166 6.99 2.83 10.53
N ALA A 167 8.07 3.11 11.23
CA ALA A 167 8.08 3.85 12.48
C ALA A 167 8.89 5.14 12.34
N GLU A 168 8.38 6.22 12.96
CA GLU A 168 9.10 7.47 13.17
C GLU A 168 9.23 7.67 14.68
N GLY A 169 10.42 7.37 15.22
CA GLY A 169 10.63 7.26 16.66
C GLY A 169 9.68 6.24 17.26
N ASN A 170 8.86 6.68 18.23
CA ASN A 170 7.90 5.84 18.93
C ASN A 170 6.48 5.88 18.33
N ILE A 171 6.32 6.15 17.03
CA ILE A 171 5.01 6.21 16.40
C ILE A 171 5.05 5.39 15.11
N LEU A 172 4.08 4.48 14.95
CA LEU A 172 3.88 3.77 13.69
C LEU A 172 3.11 4.68 12.73
N THR A 173 3.71 4.98 11.57
CA THR A 173 3.17 6.00 10.65
C THR A 173 2.52 5.38 9.42
N ALA A 174 3.07 4.28 8.90
CA ALA A 174 2.60 3.67 7.66
C ALA A 174 2.85 2.16 7.60
N PHE A 175 2.09 1.49 6.76
CA PHE A 175 2.48 0.22 6.16
C PHE A 175 3.29 0.52 4.90
N GLU A 176 4.39 -0.19 4.70
CA GLU A 176 5.19 -0.17 3.48
C GLU A 176 5.10 -1.54 2.83
N TYR A 177 4.49 -1.59 1.64
CA TYR A 177 4.53 -2.75 0.77
C TYR A 177 5.54 -2.52 -0.35
N ALA A 178 6.37 -3.53 -0.61
CA ALA A 178 7.35 -3.53 -1.67
C ALA A 178 7.23 -4.79 -2.54
N LEU A 179 7.27 -4.59 -3.85
CA LEU A 179 7.25 -5.64 -4.88
C LEU A 179 8.49 -5.48 -5.77
N THR A 180 9.36 -6.48 -5.77
CA THR A 180 10.55 -6.54 -6.63
C THR A 180 10.36 -7.59 -7.72
N PHE A 181 10.69 -7.25 -8.95
CA PHE A 181 10.49 -8.10 -10.12
C PHE A 181 11.55 -7.83 -11.20
N PRO A 182 11.83 -8.79 -12.10
CA PRO A 182 12.81 -8.60 -13.17
C PRO A 182 12.28 -7.63 -14.23
N LEU A 183 13.15 -6.84 -14.85
CA LEU A 183 12.75 -5.90 -15.92
C LEU A 183 12.26 -6.60 -17.18
N SER A 184 12.59 -7.87 -17.38
CA SER A 184 12.13 -8.67 -18.51
C SER A 184 10.61 -8.93 -18.52
N VAL A 185 9.89 -8.56 -17.45
CA VAL A 185 8.41 -8.68 -17.42
C VAL A 185 7.69 -7.52 -18.08
N PHE A 186 8.40 -6.44 -18.43
CA PHE A 186 7.80 -5.31 -19.12
C PHE A 186 7.42 -5.70 -20.55
N GLU A 187 6.29 -5.16 -21.01
CA GLU A 187 5.80 -5.34 -22.37
C GLU A 187 5.65 -3.95 -23.03
N PRO A 188 6.38 -3.68 -24.14
CA PRO A 188 7.48 -4.50 -24.68
C PRO A 188 8.68 -4.56 -23.72
N GLU A 189 9.60 -5.51 -23.97
CA GLU A 189 10.84 -5.61 -23.20
C GLU A 189 11.68 -4.35 -23.40
N ILE A 190 12.20 -3.80 -22.30
CA ILE A 190 12.92 -2.52 -22.30
C ILE A 190 14.38 -2.79 -22.66
N SER A 191 14.91 -2.03 -23.63
CA SER A 191 16.30 -2.20 -24.04
C SER A 191 17.27 -1.69 -22.96
N PRO A 192 18.48 -2.26 -22.84
CA PRO A 192 19.49 -1.75 -21.92
C PRO A 192 19.85 -0.28 -22.15
N ILE A 193 19.81 0.19 -23.40
CA ILE A 193 20.13 1.58 -23.77
C ILE A 193 19.07 2.53 -23.22
N ASP A 194 17.79 2.14 -23.29
CA ASP A 194 16.69 2.96 -22.76
C ASP A 194 16.76 3.12 -21.23
N LEU A 195 17.32 2.13 -20.52
CA LEU A 195 17.50 2.18 -19.07
C LEU A 195 18.59 3.18 -18.64
N GLU A 196 19.52 3.51 -19.53
CA GLU A 196 20.59 4.48 -19.29
C GLU A 196 20.15 5.92 -19.62
N ASN A 197 18.95 6.10 -20.16
CA ASN A 197 18.44 7.42 -20.52
C ASN A 197 18.19 8.29 -19.26
N PRO A 198 18.80 9.49 -19.16
CA PRO A 198 18.65 10.35 -17.99
C PRO A 198 17.23 10.89 -17.77
N THR A 199 16.36 10.86 -18.80
CA THR A 199 14.96 11.29 -18.69
C THR A 199 14.02 10.13 -18.34
N LEU A 200 14.55 8.93 -18.08
CA LEU A 200 13.75 7.77 -17.70
C LEU A 200 12.98 8.03 -16.41
N GLN A 201 11.66 7.92 -16.51
CA GLN A 201 10.74 8.11 -15.40
C GLN A 201 9.77 6.94 -15.31
N SER A 202 9.32 6.66 -14.08
CA SER A 202 8.31 5.65 -13.81
C SER A 202 7.00 6.28 -13.38
N ILE A 203 5.88 5.72 -13.86
CA ILE A 203 4.54 6.05 -13.37
C ILE A 203 3.94 4.77 -12.78
N ILE A 204 3.48 4.84 -11.54
CA ILE A 204 2.79 3.74 -10.87
C ILE A 204 1.33 4.15 -10.64
N LEU A 205 0.41 3.28 -11.07
CA LEU A 205 -1.02 3.43 -10.91
C LEU A 205 -1.52 2.31 -10.03
N LEU A 206 -2.20 2.69 -8.94
CA LEU A 206 -2.87 1.80 -8.02
C LEU A 206 -4.38 1.86 -8.30
N SER A 207 -5.03 0.70 -8.47
CA SER A 207 -6.44 0.64 -8.86
C SER A 207 -7.13 -0.62 -8.34
N ASN A 208 -8.45 -0.70 -8.48
CA ASN A 208 -9.25 -1.88 -8.10
C ASN A 208 -9.02 -2.33 -6.65
N LEU A 209 -9.00 -1.37 -5.73
CA LEU A 209 -8.89 -1.65 -4.30
C LEU A 209 -10.08 -2.52 -3.85
N ARG A 210 -9.78 -3.73 -3.34
CA ARG A 210 -10.77 -4.65 -2.77
C ARG A 210 -10.25 -5.19 -1.45
N TYR A 211 -11.15 -5.44 -0.52
CA TYR A 211 -10.81 -6.01 0.78
C TYR A 211 -11.87 -7.01 1.20
N GLU A 212 -11.44 -7.96 2.03
CA GLU A 212 -12.32 -8.88 2.72
C GLU A 212 -12.06 -8.70 4.21
N ALA A 213 -13.15 -8.61 4.98
CA ALA A 213 -13.13 -8.45 6.42
C ALA A 213 -14.15 -9.42 7.01
N ASP A 214 -13.67 -10.37 7.81
CA ASP A 214 -14.52 -11.32 8.51
C ASP A 214 -14.47 -11.05 10.01
N VAL A 215 -15.64 -10.80 10.60
CA VAL A 215 -15.79 -10.54 12.03
C VAL A 215 -16.03 -11.88 12.71
N VAL A 216 -15.11 -12.27 13.58
CA VAL A 216 -15.12 -13.58 14.24
C VAL A 216 -15.68 -13.42 15.66
N GLU A 217 -15.10 -14.10 16.64
CA GLU A 217 -15.60 -14.09 18.01
C GLU A 217 -14.84 -13.09 18.89
N PRO A 218 -15.49 -12.57 19.95
CA PRO A 218 -14.81 -11.81 20.98
C PRO A 218 -13.66 -12.61 21.62
N TYR A 219 -12.53 -11.95 21.80
CA TYR A 219 -11.32 -12.49 22.39
C TYR A 219 -10.85 -11.59 23.52
N MET A 220 -10.51 -12.18 24.66
CA MET A 220 -9.92 -11.46 25.78
C MET A 220 -8.41 -11.37 25.59
N ALA A 221 -7.94 -10.20 25.18
CA ALA A 221 -6.53 -9.97 24.88
C ALA A 221 -5.75 -9.52 26.13
N PRO A 222 -4.47 -9.90 26.26
CA PRO A 222 -3.59 -9.31 27.27
C PRO A 222 -3.38 -7.83 26.97
N ALA A 223 -3.42 -6.98 28.00
CA ALA A 223 -3.29 -5.52 27.90
C ALA A 223 -2.13 -4.95 28.75
N GLY A 224 -1.34 -5.82 29.37
CA GLY A 224 -0.25 -5.48 30.28
C GLY A 224 -0.09 -6.55 31.35
N GLU A 225 0.82 -6.33 32.30
CA GLU A 225 1.05 -7.26 33.40
C GLU A 225 -0.22 -7.41 34.26
N GLY A 226 -0.81 -8.60 34.26
CA GLY A 226 -2.05 -8.92 34.99
C GLY A 226 -3.31 -8.20 34.49
N GLN A 227 -3.24 -7.53 33.33
CA GLN A 227 -4.37 -6.78 32.76
C GLN A 227 -4.84 -7.41 31.45
N PHE A 228 -6.15 -7.38 31.26
CA PHE A 228 -6.84 -7.88 30.08
C PHE A 228 -7.80 -6.83 29.54
N VAL A 229 -8.17 -6.95 28.28
CA VAL A 229 -9.20 -6.14 27.64
C VAL A 229 -9.99 -6.99 26.65
N TRP A 230 -11.29 -6.74 26.54
CA TRP A 230 -12.11 -7.44 25.55
C TRP A 230 -11.94 -6.81 24.18
N THR A 231 -11.78 -7.69 23.19
CA THR A 231 -11.59 -7.34 21.79
C THR A 231 -12.51 -8.19 20.92
N THR A 232 -12.75 -7.76 19.70
CA THR A 232 -13.35 -8.59 18.65
C THR A 232 -12.28 -8.88 17.60
N ALA A 233 -12.10 -10.17 17.29
CA ALA A 233 -11.19 -10.59 16.24
C ALA A 233 -11.78 -10.29 14.86
N VAL A 234 -10.99 -9.67 13.99
CA VAL A 234 -11.32 -9.40 12.60
C VAL A 234 -10.21 -9.91 11.71
N ASP A 235 -10.52 -10.84 10.81
CA ASP A 235 -9.60 -11.29 9.76
C ASP A 235 -9.69 -10.34 8.58
N PHE A 236 -8.58 -9.66 8.27
CA PHE A 236 -8.58 -8.57 7.30
C PHE A 236 -7.52 -8.80 6.21
N ILE A 237 -7.94 -8.75 4.94
CA ILE A 237 -7.04 -8.91 3.79
C ILE A 237 -7.34 -7.86 2.72
N LEU A 238 -6.29 -7.34 2.07
CA LEU A 238 -6.40 -6.24 1.12
C LEU A 238 -5.70 -6.57 -0.19
N TYR A 239 -6.40 -6.34 -1.30
CA TYR A 239 -5.86 -6.51 -2.65
C TYR A 239 -5.98 -5.23 -3.47
N GLU A 240 -5.06 -5.09 -4.41
CA GLU A 240 -5.00 -3.95 -5.32
C GLU A 240 -4.32 -4.35 -6.64
N ASP A 241 -4.70 -3.71 -7.73
CA ASP A 241 -3.98 -3.81 -8.99
C ASP A 241 -2.87 -2.75 -9.04
N ILE A 242 -1.66 -3.19 -9.38
CA ILE A 242 -0.48 -2.34 -9.52
C ILE A 242 -0.05 -2.32 -10.97
N THR A 243 -0.19 -1.17 -11.64
CA THR A 243 0.35 -0.96 -12.99
C THR A 243 1.54 -0.03 -12.94
N ILE A 244 2.66 -0.46 -13.50
CA ILE A 244 3.86 0.37 -13.70
C ILE A 244 4.09 0.61 -15.19
N LYS A 245 4.46 1.85 -15.51
CA LYS A 245 4.92 2.26 -16.83
C LYS A 245 6.31 2.89 -16.69
N LEU A 246 7.22 2.53 -17.58
CA LEU A 246 8.51 3.18 -17.74
C LEU A 246 8.48 3.97 -19.06
N GLY A 247 8.97 5.19 -19.02
CA GLY A 247 8.99 6.05 -20.20
C GLY A 247 10.06 7.13 -20.11
N ILE A 248 10.40 7.68 -21.25
CA ILE A 248 11.37 8.77 -21.41
C ILE A 248 10.67 10.01 -21.93
N GLU A 249 11.23 11.17 -21.63
CA GLU A 249 10.78 12.42 -22.24
C GLU A 249 11.12 12.41 -23.73
N GLN A 250 10.13 12.79 -24.54
CA GLN A 250 10.27 12.89 -25.98
C GLN A 250 9.59 14.16 -26.46
N ASP A 251 10.30 14.90 -27.31
CA ASP A 251 9.77 16.09 -27.95
C ASP A 251 9.17 15.71 -29.31
N ILE A 252 7.91 16.09 -29.52
CA ILE A 252 7.27 15.97 -30.82
C ILE A 252 7.17 17.37 -31.43
N LEU A 253 7.84 17.55 -32.57
CA LEU A 253 7.74 18.76 -33.37
C LEU A 253 6.70 18.56 -34.46
N VAL A 254 5.59 19.30 -34.34
CA VAL A 254 4.56 19.34 -35.39
C VAL A 254 4.74 20.64 -36.17
N GLN A 255 5.01 20.50 -37.46
CA GLN A 255 5.02 21.62 -38.40
C GLN A 255 3.72 21.59 -39.21
N GLY A 256 2.96 22.67 -39.15
CA GLY A 256 1.72 22.83 -39.91
C GLY A 256 1.66 24.19 -40.60
N LEU A 257 0.91 24.25 -41.70
CA LEU A 257 0.55 25.49 -42.35
C LEU A 257 -0.71 26.03 -41.66
N SER A 258 -0.65 27.26 -41.16
CA SER A 258 -1.83 27.95 -40.64
C SER A 258 -2.68 28.44 -41.81
N GLU A 259 -3.88 27.90 -41.98
CA GLU A 259 -4.89 28.52 -42.86
C GLU A 259 -5.55 29.66 -42.07
N GLY A 260 -5.21 30.90 -42.46
CA GLY A 260 -5.87 32.12 -42.00
C GLY A 260 -7.02 32.50 -42.92
#